data_AF-A0A6G6PQC2-F1
#
_entry.id   AF-A0A6G6PQC2-F1
#
_cell.length_a   1.000
_cell.length_b   1.000
_cell.length_c   1.000
_cell.angle_alpha   90.00
_cell.angle_beta   90.00
_cell.angle_gamma   90.00
#
_symmetry.space_group_name_H-M   'P 1'
#
loop_
_entity.id
_entity.type
_entity.pdbx_description
1 polymer ?
#
loop_
_entity_poly.entity_id
_entity_poly.type
_entity_poly.pdbx_seq_one_letter_code
_entity_poly.pdbx_strand_id
1 'polypeptide(L)' 'MATAKYLKSARIERSLTGTEVGNLLNLSQQQISRYENGQSAISIDSLHTYLKVLGKDWLDYFRSVILVRVHANYY' A
#
# COMPACT_ATOMS: atom_id res chain seq x y z
N MET A 1 -5.46 8.33 -4.23
CA MET A 1 -5.96 7.77 -2.94
C MET A 1 -4.79 7.62 -1.96
N ALA A 2 -4.91 7.88 -0.65
CA ALA A 2 -3.75 7.90 0.26
C ALA A 2 -3.13 6.52 0.50
N THR A 3 -3.95 5.48 0.66
CA THR A 3 -3.50 4.08 0.72
C THR A 3 -2.62 3.72 -0.48
N ALA A 4 -3.09 4.06 -1.69
CA ALA A 4 -2.37 3.81 -2.94
C ALA A 4 -0.97 4.49 -2.95
N LYS A 5 -0.91 5.77 -2.57
CA LYS A 5 0.36 6.51 -2.46
C LYS A 5 1.29 5.88 -1.42
N TYR A 6 0.77 5.51 -0.25
CA TYR A 6 1.53 4.88 0.82
C TYR A 6 2.15 3.55 0.37
N LEU A 7 1.37 2.66 -0.24
CA LEU A 7 1.86 1.37 -0.74
C LEU A 7 2.97 1.56 -1.79
N LYS A 8 2.77 2.49 -2.73
CA LYS A 8 3.76 2.80 -3.77
C LYS A 8 5.07 3.32 -3.18
N SER A 9 4.99 4.28 -2.26
CA SER A 9 6.18 4.84 -1.59
C SER A 9 6.93 3.78 -0.80
N ALA A 10 6.23 3.01 0.04
CA ALA A 10 6.83 1.96 0.84
C ALA A 10 7.46 0.83 -0.01
N ARG A 11 6.88 0.53 -1.19
CA ARG A 11 7.51 -0.39 -2.16
C ARG A 11 8.84 0.16 -2.69
N ILE A 12 8.86 1.44 -3.08
CA ILE A 12 10.06 2.10 -3.60
C ILE A 12 11.14 2.22 -2.51
N GLU A 13 10.77 2.52 -1.26
CA GLU A 13 11.68 2.53 -0.09
C GLU A 13 12.40 1.19 0.09
N ARG A 14 11.74 0.09 -0.26
CA ARG A 14 12.33 -1.26 -0.24
C ARG A 14 13.06 -1.65 -1.53
N SER A 15 13.17 -0.73 -2.49
CA SER A 15 13.78 -0.97 -3.80
C SER A 15 13.15 -2.14 -4.58
N LEU A 16 11.85 -2.40 -4.34
CA LEU A 16 11.12 -3.45 -5.05
C LEU A 16 10.42 -2.88 -6.27
N THR A 17 10.41 -3.61 -7.37
CA THR A 17 9.59 -3.36 -8.55
C THR A 17 8.15 -3.84 -8.33
N GLY A 18 7.22 -3.34 -9.13
CA GLY A 18 5.83 -3.83 -9.09
C GLY A 18 5.71 -5.31 -9.44
N THR A 19 6.60 -5.83 -10.30
CA THR A 19 6.65 -7.26 -10.66
C THR A 19 7.12 -8.11 -9.49
N GLU A 20 8.15 -7.69 -8.76
CA GLU A 20 8.65 -8.42 -7.58
C GLU A 20 7.59 -8.50 -6.48
N VAL A 21 6.90 -7.39 -6.19
CA VAL A 21 5.77 -7.40 -5.25
C VAL A 21 4.62 -8.29 -5.76
N GLY A 22 4.32 -8.24 -7.05
CA GLY A 22 3.34 -9.13 -7.68
C GLY A 22 3.68 -10.60 -7.44
N ASN A 23 4.92 -11.00 -7.69
CA ASN A 23 5.39 -12.37 -7.45
C ASN A 23 5.27 -12.77 -5.96
N LEU A 24 5.65 -11.88 -5.03
CA LEU A 24 5.54 -12.13 -3.58
C LEU A 24 4.10 -12.26 -3.08
N LEU A 25 3.15 -11.59 -3.75
CA LEU A 25 1.73 -11.63 -3.41
C LEU A 25 0.91 -12.61 -4.27
N ASN A 26 1.54 -13.30 -5.22
CA ASN A 26 0.88 -14.10 -6.24
C ASN A 26 -0.18 -13.31 -7.03
N LEU A 27 0.18 -12.10 -7.47
CA LEU A 27 -0.64 -11.17 -8.23
C LEU A 27 0.10 -10.71 -9.49
N SER A 28 -0.67 -10.30 -10.52
CA SER A 28 -0.06 -9.68 -11.70
C SER A 28 0.50 -8.29 -11.37
N GLN A 29 1.57 -7.88 -12.06
CA GLN A 29 2.11 -6.52 -11.95
C GLN A 29 1.03 -5.45 -12.25
N GLN A 30 0.11 -5.74 -13.18
CA GLN A 30 -1.01 -4.84 -13.49
C GLN A 30 -1.93 -4.64 -12.29
N GLN A 31 -2.21 -5.69 -11.52
CA GLN A 31 -3.00 -5.58 -10.29
C GLN A 31 -2.27 -4.74 -9.23
N ILE A 32 -0.96 -4.92 -9.08
CA ILE A 32 -0.13 -4.06 -8.23
C ILE A 32 -0.24 -2.59 -8.66
N SER A 33 -0.11 -2.33 -9.97
CA SER A 33 -0.27 -0.97 -10.53
C SER A 33 -1.64 -0.38 -10.23
N ARG A 34 -2.72 -1.16 -10.37
CA ARG A 34 -4.08 -0.71 -10.06
C ARG A 34 -4.22 -0.34 -8.58
N TYR A 35 -3.67 -1.13 -7.67
CA TYR A 35 -3.66 -0.80 -6.24
C TYR A 35 -2.87 0.48 -5.94
N GLU A 36 -1.65 0.58 -6.47
CA GLU A 36 -0.74 1.71 -6.21
C GLU A 36 -1.16 3.02 -6.87
N ASN A 37 -2.00 2.97 -7.91
CA ASN A 37 -2.60 4.13 -8.54
C ASN A 37 -4.06 4.37 -8.08
N GLY A 38 -4.62 3.51 -7.22
CA GLY A 38 -5.98 3.64 -6.70
C GLY A 38 -7.09 3.40 -7.75
N GLN A 39 -6.80 2.61 -8.79
CA GLN A 39 -7.73 2.25 -9.86
C GLN A 39 -8.64 1.07 -9.49
N SER A 40 -8.29 0.31 -8.45
CA SER A 40 -9.14 -0.75 -7.88
C SER A 40 -9.09 -0.72 -6.37
N ALA A 41 -10.21 -1.05 -5.73
CA ALA A 41 -10.24 -1.28 -4.30
C ALA A 41 -9.34 -2.47 -3.92
N ILE A 42 -8.65 -2.36 -2.79
CA ILE A 42 -7.89 -3.44 -2.18
C ILE A 42 -8.69 -3.94 -0.97
N SER A 43 -8.83 -5.26 -0.82
CA SER A 43 -9.46 -5.84 0.36
C SER A 43 -8.56 -5.70 1.59
N ILE A 44 -9.12 -5.85 2.78
CA ILE A 44 -8.35 -5.81 4.04
C ILE A 44 -7.32 -6.94 4.08
N ASP A 45 -7.68 -8.15 3.62
CA ASP A 45 -6.75 -9.30 3.59
C ASP A 45 -5.58 -9.06 2.62
N SER A 46 -5.87 -8.56 1.42
CA SER A 46 -4.82 -8.21 0.44
C SER A 46 -3.96 -7.04 0.93
N LEU A 47 -4.55 -6.08 1.64
CA LEU A 47 -3.78 -5.00 2.26
C LEU A 47 -2.86 -5.55 3.36
N HIS A 48 -3.34 -6.47 4.19
CA HIS A 48 -2.54 -7.09 5.25
C HIS A 48 -1.32 -7.82 4.69
N THR A 49 -1.50 -8.63 3.64
CA THR A 49 -0.38 -9.35 3.00
C THR A 49 0.58 -8.40 2.30
N TYR A 50 0.07 -7.35 1.65
CA TYR A 50 0.90 -6.31 1.05
C TYR A 50 1.77 -5.62 2.10
N LEU A 51 1.20 -5.20 3.24
CA LEU A 51 1.96 -4.57 4.33
C LEU A 51 3.08 -5.48 4.83
N LYS A 52 2.79 -6.78 5.01
CA LYS A 52 3.81 -7.78 5.38
C LYS A 52 4.94 -7.88 4.36
N VAL A 53 4.63 -7.92 3.06
CA VAL A 53 5.64 -7.90 1.99
C VAL A 53 6.49 -6.63 2.05
N LEU A 54 5.89 -5.51 2.43
CA LEU A 54 6.58 -4.23 2.64
C LEU A 54 7.29 -4.13 3.99
N GLY A 55 7.21 -5.12 4.87
CA GLY A 55 7.80 -5.06 6.21
C GLY A 55 7.20 -3.95 7.07
N LYS A 56 5.93 -3.61 6.82
CA LYS A 56 5.13 -2.65 7.57
C LYS A 56 4.07 -3.39 8.36
N ASP A 57 3.61 -2.79 9.45
CA ASP A 57 2.45 -3.28 10.19
C ASP A 57 1.23 -2.35 10.06
N TRP A 58 0.14 -2.72 10.72
CA TRP A 58 -1.09 -1.93 10.74
C TRP A 58 -0.95 -0.60 11.48
N LEU A 59 -0.03 -0.51 12.45
CA LEU A 59 0.22 0.70 13.23
C LEU A 59 0.95 1.73 12.38
N ASP A 60 1.94 1.31 11.58
CA ASP A 60 2.60 2.13 10.57
C ASP A 60 1.58 2.69 9.59
N TYR A 61 0.73 1.81 9.04
CA TYR A 61 -0.32 2.21 8.10
C TYR A 61 -1.30 3.21 8.72
N PHE A 62 -1.79 2.93 9.94
CA PHE A 62 -2.74 3.81 10.63
C PHE A 62 -2.16 5.20 10.86
N ARG A 63 -0.91 5.28 11.35
CA ARG A 63 -0.22 6.55 11.59
C ARG A 63 -0.01 7.34 10.29
N SER A 64 0.50 6.70 9.25
CA SER A 64 0.86 7.39 8.01
C SER A 64 -0.33 7.75 7.11
N VAL A 65 -1.40 6.96 7.15
CA VAL A 65 -2.51 7.11 6.20
C VAL A 65 -3.79 7.62 6.86
N ILE A 66 -4.15 7.10 8.03
CA ILE A 66 -5.43 7.41 8.67
C ILE A 66 -5.29 8.63 9.58
N LEU A 67 -4.34 8.62 10.51
CA LEU A 67 -4.19 9.67 11.52
C LEU A 67 -3.77 11.03 10.92
N VAL A 68 -2.89 11.03 9.93
CA VAL A 68 -2.52 12.24 9.17
C VAL A 68 -3.73 12.83 8.45
N ARG A 69 -4.61 11.98 7.90
CA ARG A 69 -5.83 12.44 7.24
C ARG A 69 -6.85 13.00 8.23
N VAL A 70 -7.00 12.39 9.39
CA VAL A 70 -7.89 12.91 10.44
C VAL A 70 -7.46 14.35 10.76
N HIS A 71 -6.19 14.60 11.08
CA HIS A 71 -5.71 15.96 11.39
C HIS A 71 -5.87 16.95 10.23
N ALA A 72 -5.64 16.53 8.98
CA ALA A 72 -5.78 17.40 7.82
C ALA A 72 -7.23 17.77 7.45
N ASN A 73 -8.24 17.18 8.08
CA ASN A 73 -9.65 17.54 7.86
C ASN A 73 -10.23 18.41 9.00
N TYR A 74 -9.47 18.67 10.06
CA TYR A 74 -9.88 19.50 11.20
C TYR A 74 -9.22 20.88 11.24
N TYR A 75 -8.44 21.24 10.20
CA TYR A 75 -7.83 22.54 9.96
C TYR A 75 -7.89 22.85 8.46
#